data_AF-A0A7X6Z8Y1-F1
#
_entry.id   AF-A0A7X6Z8Y1-F1
#
_cell.length_a   1.000
_cell.length_b   1.000
_cell.length_c   1.000
_cell.angle_alpha   90.00
_cell.angle_beta   90.00
_cell.angle_gamma   90.00
#
_symmetry.space_group_name_H-M   'P 1'
#
loop_
_entity.id
_entity.type
_entity.pdbx_description
1 polymer ?
#
loop_
_entity_poly.entity_id
_entity_poly.type
_entity_poly.pdbx_seq_one_letter_code
_entity_poly.pdbx_strand_id
1 'polypeptide(L)'
;FYTMHYFLEKILDRPAGEAAIDVYQALDMSLPGILAYRSICEGNTPQTVPDLRDPAQRDAYRHDNWCTNPAVAGEQLAPFSSFGSPDIPDEVYEQVRQQWLEQQR
;
A
#
# COMPACT_ATOMS: atom_id res chain seq x y z
N PHE A 1 3.57 22.61 -1.34
CA PHE A 1 4.18 23.72 -0.57
C PHE A 1 4.66 23.24 0.81
N TYR A 2 3.77 22.85 1.72
CA TYR A 2 4.15 22.46 3.10
C TYR A 2 5.10 21.26 3.22
N THR A 3 4.90 20.20 2.43
CA THR A 3 5.78 19.01 2.48
C THR A 3 7.24 19.36 2.19
N MET A 4 7.49 20.13 1.12
CA MET A 4 8.84 20.56 0.76
C MET A 4 9.41 21.56 1.77
N HIS A 5 8.58 22.47 2.30
CA HIS A 5 9.01 23.43 3.30
C HIS A 5 9.50 22.72 4.57
N TYR A 6 8.68 21.86 5.18
CA TYR A 6 9.06 21.16 6.42
C TYR A 6 10.19 20.16 6.22
N PHE A 7 10.27 19.53 5.04
CA PHE A 7 11.42 18.70 4.68
C PHE A 7 12.73 19.52 4.68
N LEU A 8 12.74 20.68 4.01
CA LEU A 8 13.91 21.56 3.98
C LEU A 8 14.26 22.10 5.37
N GLU A 9 13.27 22.52 6.16
CA GLU A 9 13.49 23.00 7.52
C GLU A 9 14.07 21.89 8.42
N LYS A 10 13.65 20.62 8.23
CA LYS A 10 14.20 19.48 8.98
C LYS A 10 15.66 19.19 8.63
N ILE A 11 16.02 19.12 7.34
CA ILE A 11 17.40 18.77 6.93
C ILE A 11 18.39 19.91 7.21
N LEU A 12 17.91 21.14 7.32
CA LEU A 12 18.72 22.32 7.66
C LEU A 12 18.76 22.61 9.17
N ASP A 13 18.19 21.73 10.00
CA ASP A 13 18.13 21.83 11.46
C ASP A 13 17.54 23.17 11.96
N ARG A 14 16.41 23.56 11.37
CA ARG A 14 15.70 24.80 11.71
C ARG A 14 14.47 24.53 12.59
N PRO A 15 14.01 25.52 13.39
CA PRO A 15 12.91 25.32 14.33
C PRO A 15 11.62 24.78 13.71
N ALA A 16 11.27 25.20 12.48
CA ALA A 16 10.06 24.72 11.82
C ALA A 16 10.16 23.23 11.40
N GLY A 17 11.34 22.64 11.39
CA GLY A 17 11.57 21.22 11.11
C GLY A 17 10.94 20.30 12.14
N GLU A 18 10.64 20.76 13.36
CA GLU A 18 9.92 19.96 14.37
C GLU A 18 8.51 19.56 13.91
N ALA A 19 7.89 20.34 13.02
CA ALA A 19 6.57 20.04 12.46
C ALA A 19 6.60 19.02 11.30
N ALA A 20 7.78 18.56 10.88
CA ALA A 20 7.90 17.52 9.87
C ALA A 20 7.43 16.18 10.42
N ILE A 21 6.70 15.43 9.59
CA ILE A 21 6.25 14.06 9.90
C ILE A 21 7.48 13.15 9.94
N ASP A 22 7.72 12.51 11.09
CA ASP A 22 8.77 11.49 11.23
C ASP A 22 8.36 10.14 10.64
N VAL A 23 9.30 9.19 10.62
CA VAL A 23 9.07 7.86 10.04
C VAL A 23 7.94 7.10 10.75
N TYR A 24 7.82 7.22 12.08
CA TYR A 24 6.82 6.48 12.82
C TYR A 24 5.44 7.14 12.71
N GLN A 25 5.37 8.47 12.68
CA GLN A 25 4.13 9.19 12.38
C GLN A 25 3.62 8.85 10.98
N ALA A 26 4.51 8.81 9.99
CA ALA A 26 4.14 8.39 8.63
C ALA A 26 3.62 6.94 8.60
N LEU A 27 4.23 6.04 9.37
CA LEU A 27 3.76 4.66 9.53
C LEU A 27 2.38 4.60 10.21
N ASP A 28 2.18 5.28 11.32
CA ASP A 28 0.89 5.34 12.04
C ASP A 28 -0.24 5.88 11.15
N MET A 29 0.07 6.82 10.24
CA MET A 29 -0.89 7.36 9.27
C MET A 29 -1.17 6.43 8.09
N SER A 30 -0.20 5.60 7.68
CA SER A 30 -0.29 4.80 6.44
C SER A 30 -0.79 3.38 6.68
N LEU A 31 -0.41 2.76 7.80
CA LEU A 31 -0.79 1.38 8.14
C LEU A 31 -2.31 1.14 8.19
N PRO A 32 -3.15 2.04 8.75
CA PRO A 32 -4.59 1.81 8.77
C PRO A 32 -5.19 1.63 7.38
N GLY A 33 -4.66 2.30 6.34
CA GLY A 33 -5.15 2.15 4.97
C GLY A 33 -4.85 0.75 4.41
N ILE A 34 -3.63 0.26 4.63
CA ILE A 34 -3.20 -1.08 4.18
C ILE A 34 -3.99 -2.16 4.92
N LEU A 35 -4.11 -2.04 6.25
CA LEU A 35 -4.83 -2.99 7.09
C LEU A 35 -6.34 -2.94 6.82
N ALA A 36 -6.92 -1.78 6.49
CA ALA A 36 -8.31 -1.70 6.08
C ALA A 36 -8.57 -2.51 4.80
N TYR A 37 -7.65 -2.50 3.84
CA TYR A 37 -7.82 -3.33 2.64
C TYR A 37 -7.76 -4.82 2.98
N ARG A 38 -6.83 -5.23 3.85
CA ARG A 38 -6.78 -6.61 4.36
C ARG A 38 -8.08 -7.00 5.08
N SER A 39 -8.60 -6.10 5.93
CA SER A 39 -9.89 -6.28 6.60
C SER A 39 -11.01 -6.57 5.61
N ILE A 40 -11.12 -5.79 4.53
CA ILE A 40 -12.13 -5.99 3.49
C ILE A 40 -11.99 -7.39 2.86
N CYS A 41 -10.76 -7.80 2.54
CA CYS A 41 -10.49 -9.12 1.94
C CYS A 41 -10.78 -10.29 2.90
N GLU A 42 -10.65 -10.07 4.20
CA GLU A 42 -10.93 -11.04 5.26
C GLU A 42 -12.39 -10.98 5.77
N GLY A 43 -13.29 -10.31 5.04
CA GLY A 43 -14.71 -10.24 5.40
C GLY A 43 -15.06 -9.14 6.41
N ASN A 44 -14.35 -8.02 6.37
CA ASN A 44 -14.48 -6.86 7.26
C ASN A 44 -14.12 -7.17 8.72
N THR A 45 -13.15 -8.05 8.94
CA THR A 45 -12.65 -8.38 10.28
C THR A 45 -11.79 -7.25 10.85
N PRO A 46 -11.93 -6.91 12.15
CA PRO A 46 -11.05 -5.92 12.78
C PRO A 46 -9.58 -6.33 12.68
N GLN A 47 -8.72 -5.38 12.33
CA GLN A 47 -7.27 -5.59 12.22
C GLN A 47 -6.54 -4.81 13.32
N THR A 48 -5.56 -5.45 13.95
CA THR A 48 -4.69 -4.79 14.93
C THR A 48 -3.70 -3.89 14.21
N VAL A 49 -3.69 -2.60 14.56
CA VAL A 49 -2.65 -1.65 14.11
C VAL A 49 -1.47 -1.76 15.08
N PRO A 50 -0.30 -2.27 14.66
CA PRO A 50 0.83 -2.45 15.56
C PRO A 50 1.51 -1.11 15.87
N ASP A 51 2.02 -0.95 17.09
CA ASP A 51 3.01 0.10 17.36
C ASP A 51 4.39 -0.37 16.91
N LEU A 52 4.86 0.17 15.78
CA LEU A 52 6.16 -0.21 15.20
C LEU A 52 7.37 0.31 15.98
N ARG A 53 7.16 1.12 17.01
CA ARG A 53 8.19 1.51 17.98
C ARG A 53 8.52 0.36 18.92
N ASP A 54 7.55 -0.51 19.21
CA ASP A 54 7.74 -1.72 20.00
C ASP A 54 8.38 -2.82 19.13
N PRO A 55 9.62 -3.26 19.42
CA PRO A 55 10.29 -4.30 18.66
C PRO A 55 9.50 -5.61 18.62
N ALA A 56 8.80 -5.99 19.68
CA ALA A 56 8.07 -7.25 19.75
C ALA A 56 6.86 -7.24 18.80
N GLN A 57 6.10 -6.15 18.80
CA GLN A 57 4.98 -5.96 17.86
C GLN A 57 5.48 -5.88 16.43
N ARG A 58 6.58 -5.16 16.18
CA ARG A 58 7.18 -5.07 14.83
C ARG A 58 7.67 -6.43 14.32
N ASP A 59 8.26 -7.26 15.17
CA ASP A 59 8.84 -8.54 14.75
C ASP A 59 7.77 -9.54 14.27
N ALA A 60 6.57 -9.46 14.83
CA ALA A 60 5.42 -10.27 14.39
C ALA A 60 5.06 -10.08 12.90
N TYR A 61 5.40 -8.93 12.31
CA TYR A 61 5.12 -8.59 10.90
C TYR A 61 6.35 -8.70 9.99
N ARG A 62 7.50 -9.18 10.50
CA ARG A 62 8.76 -9.23 9.73
C ARG A 62 8.68 -10.06 8.44
N HIS A 63 7.81 -11.07 8.43
CA HIS A 63 7.59 -11.98 7.31
C HIS A 63 6.16 -11.86 6.74
N ASP A 64 5.47 -10.77 7.06
CA ASP A 64 4.22 -10.42 6.41
C ASP A 64 4.54 -9.87 5.01
N ASN A 65 4.38 -10.74 4.01
CA ASN A 65 4.62 -10.44 2.60
C ASN A 65 3.31 -10.19 1.85
N TRP A 66 2.21 -9.93 2.58
CA TRP A 66 0.91 -9.70 1.98
C TRP A 66 0.92 -8.43 1.11
N CYS A 67 1.03 -8.63 -0.20
CA CYS A 67 1.10 -7.55 -1.20
C CYS A 67 0.61 -8.04 -2.56
N THR A 68 0.43 -7.11 -3.51
CA THR A 68 -0.07 -7.41 -4.87
C THR A 68 1.02 -7.86 -5.83
N ASN A 69 2.28 -7.97 -5.39
CA ASN A 69 3.37 -8.44 -6.23
C ASN A 69 3.57 -9.96 -6.06
N PRO A 70 3.19 -10.79 -7.05
CA PRO A 70 3.29 -12.25 -6.93
C PRO A 70 4.72 -12.77 -6.73
N ALA A 71 5.74 -12.04 -7.20
CA ALA A 71 7.14 -12.42 -7.00
C ALA A 71 7.60 -12.28 -5.53
N VAL A 72 6.92 -11.45 -4.73
CA VAL A 72 7.25 -11.20 -3.32
C VAL A 72 6.29 -11.94 -2.40
N ALA A 73 5.00 -11.90 -2.72
CA ALA A 73 3.96 -12.41 -1.85
C ALA A 73 3.92 -13.95 -1.78
N GLY A 74 4.25 -14.63 -2.89
CA GLY A 74 4.11 -16.08 -2.99
C GLY A 74 2.66 -16.50 -2.66
N GLU A 75 2.50 -17.32 -1.62
CA GLU A 75 1.19 -17.77 -1.13
C GLU A 75 0.36 -16.67 -0.43
N GLN A 76 0.99 -15.54 -0.04
CA GLN A 76 0.33 -14.42 0.62
C GLN A 76 -0.17 -13.35 -0.38
N LEU A 77 -0.36 -13.71 -1.65
CA LEU A 77 -0.78 -12.75 -2.68
C LEU A 77 -2.09 -12.06 -2.29
N ALA A 78 -2.02 -10.73 -2.13
CA ALA A 78 -3.20 -9.92 -1.91
C ALA A 78 -4.06 -9.94 -3.18
N PRO A 79 -5.39 -10.04 -3.06
CA PRO A 79 -6.26 -9.87 -4.21
C PRO A 79 -6.11 -8.45 -4.79
N PHE A 80 -6.46 -8.26 -6.05
CA PHE A 80 -6.37 -6.97 -6.73
C PHE A 80 -7.63 -6.12 -6.50
N SER A 81 -8.71 -6.76 -6.06
CA SER A 81 -9.96 -6.11 -5.68
C SER A 81 -10.62 -6.87 -4.52
N SER A 82 -11.53 -6.21 -3.80
CA SER A 82 -12.32 -6.85 -2.75
C SER A 82 -13.26 -7.95 -3.26
N PHE A 83 -13.51 -7.99 -4.57
CA PHE A 83 -14.37 -8.99 -5.21
C PHE A 83 -13.56 -10.18 -5.77
N GLY A 84 -12.26 -10.22 -5.50
CA GLY A 84 -11.32 -11.23 -6.00
C GLY A 84 -10.50 -10.77 -7.21
N SER A 85 -9.70 -11.68 -7.72
CA SER A 85 -8.85 -11.48 -8.91
C SER A 85 -9.20 -12.55 -9.95
N PRO A 86 -10.19 -12.32 -10.82
CA PRO A 86 -10.49 -13.28 -11.89
C PRO A 86 -9.31 -13.37 -12.86
N ASP A 87 -9.05 -14.58 -13.34
CA ASP A 87 -8.13 -14.79 -14.46
C ASP A 87 -8.82 -14.36 -15.75
N ILE A 88 -8.24 -13.39 -16.45
CA ILE A 88 -8.80 -12.83 -17.68
C ILE A 88 -7.98 -13.39 -18.84
N PRO A 89 -8.58 -14.15 -19.77
CA PRO A 89 -7.86 -14.69 -20.92
C PRO A 89 -7.25 -13.60 -21.81
N ASP A 90 -6.06 -13.87 -22.36
CA ASP A 90 -5.34 -12.97 -23.28
C ASP A 90 -6.19 -12.49 -24.47
N GLU A 91 -7.11 -13.35 -24.94
CA GLU A 91 -8.03 -13.04 -26.03
C GLU A 91 -8.90 -11.80 -25.76
N VAL A 92 -9.30 -11.57 -24.51
CA VAL A 92 -10.09 -10.39 -24.12
C VAL A 92 -9.28 -9.11 -24.31
N TYR A 93 -8.01 -9.13 -23.92
CA TYR A 93 -7.11 -7.97 -24.08
C TYR A 93 -6.83 -7.69 -25.56
N GLU A 94 -6.64 -8.74 -26.37
CA GLU A 94 -6.45 -8.57 -27.81
C GLU A 94 -7.70 -7.99 -28.49
N GLN A 95 -8.91 -8.42 -28.09
CA GLN A 95 -10.16 -7.83 -28.59
C GLN A 95 -10.27 -6.33 -28.27
N VAL A 96 -9.98 -5.93 -27.03
CA VAL A 96 -10.00 -4.51 -26.62
C VAL A 96 -8.97 -3.69 -27.41
N ARG A 97 -7.78 -4.26 -27.66
CA ARG A 97 -6.75 -3.63 -28.47
C ARG A 97 -7.20 -3.42 -29.92
N GLN A 98 -7.87 -4.40 -30.53
CA GLN A 98 -8.39 -4.25 -31.89
C GLN A 98 -9.45 -3.15 -31.99
N GLN A 99 -10.40 -3.10 -31.05
CA GLN A 99 -11.41 -2.03 -30.99
C GLN A 99 -10.78 -0.64 -30.88
N TRP A 100 -9.72 -0.49 -30.08
CA TRP A 100 -8.98 0.77 -29.96
C TRP A 100 -8.33 1.15 -31.30
N LEU A 101 -7.69 0.21 -32.00
CA LEU A 101 -7.06 0.47 -33.30
C LEU A 101 -8.08 0.90 -34.38
N GLU A 102 -9.28 0.32 -34.36
CA GLU A 102 -10.37 0.70 -35.27
C GLU A 102 -10.86 2.13 -35.04
N GLN A 103 -10.88 2.61 -33.79
CA GLN A 103 -11.26 3.98 -33.45
C GLN A 103 -10.21 5.03 -33.81
N GLN A 104 -8.95 4.63 -34.00
CA GLN A 104 -7.86 5.51 -34.44
C GLN A 104 -7.80 5.69 -35.97
N ARG A 105 -8.72 5.03 -36.70
CA ARG A 105 -8.78 5.00 -38.17
C ARG A 105 -9.82 5.96 -38.72
#